data_AF-A0A396G6N4-F1
#
_entry.id   AF-A0A396G6N4-F1
#
_cell.length_a   1.000
_cell.length_b   1.000
_cell.length_c   1.000
_cell.angle_alpha   90.00
_cell.angle_beta   90.00
_cell.angle_gamma   90.00
#
_symmetry.space_group_name_H-M   'P 1'
#
loop_
_entity.id
_entity.type
_entity.pdbx_description
1 polymer ?
#
loop_
_entity_poly.entity_id
_entity_poly.type
_entity_poly.pdbx_seq_one_letter_code
_entity_poly.pdbx_strand_id
1 'polypeptide(L)'
;MTDISGIFSISSSTNPQWISLCGHLEAVIGNYLLSQAGNPEAYWYAIYYDSSVDGYNECVEITDKNLIGYVYCDDRVAFVLNSFLERFINDTVDYDIHYVGVDSLDEECIECSRYSDYCEHILPALWIDDDFLNNEKLEFDYEKFELIDTGVKYLNPKHFSVKSFVKYCRFSKE
;
A
#
# COMPACT_ATOMS: atom_id res chain seq x y z
N MET A 1 4.73 2.35 14.82
CA MET A 1 5.16 1.64 13.60
C MET A 1 4.28 0.43 13.42
N THR A 2 3.75 0.22 12.22
CA THR A 2 2.94 -0.96 11.89
C THR A 2 3.80 -1.96 11.14
N ASP A 3 4.01 -3.16 11.70
CA ASP A 3 4.75 -4.23 11.03
C ASP A 3 3.87 -4.90 9.96
N ILE A 4 4.33 -4.84 8.72
CA ILE A 4 3.60 -5.36 7.56
C ILE A 4 4.13 -6.71 7.08
N SER A 5 5.05 -7.35 7.80
CA SER A 5 5.67 -8.61 7.40
C SER A 5 4.69 -9.74 7.05
N GLY A 6 3.49 -9.73 7.62
CA GLY A 6 2.45 -10.73 7.35
C GLY A 6 1.84 -10.63 5.94
N ILE A 7 1.85 -9.44 5.31
CA ILE A 7 1.08 -9.21 4.09
C ILE A 7 1.62 -9.99 2.89
N PHE A 8 2.91 -10.31 2.89
CA PHE A 8 3.55 -11.05 1.79
C PHE A 8 3.18 -12.53 1.74
N SER A 9 2.60 -13.06 2.82
CA SER A 9 2.11 -14.45 2.87
C SER A 9 0.64 -14.56 2.44
N ILE A 10 -0.01 -13.45 2.08
CA ILE A 10 -1.44 -13.42 1.76
C ILE A 10 -1.62 -13.79 0.28
N SER A 11 -2.29 -14.92 0.07
CA SER A 11 -2.69 -15.38 -1.26
C SER A 11 -3.87 -14.56 -1.79
N SER A 12 -4.01 -14.53 -3.10
CA SER A 12 -5.20 -13.93 -3.73
C SER A 12 -6.47 -14.72 -3.37
N SER A 13 -7.61 -14.02 -3.25
CA SER A 13 -8.87 -14.71 -2.97
C SER A 13 -9.31 -15.52 -4.18
N THR A 14 -9.72 -16.76 -3.96
CA THR A 14 -10.27 -17.64 -5.02
C THR A 14 -11.79 -17.55 -5.12
N ASN A 15 -12.43 -16.77 -4.24
CA ASN A 15 -13.87 -16.57 -4.24
C ASN A 15 -14.27 -15.58 -5.33
N PRO A 16 -15.03 -16.01 -6.35
CA PRO A 16 -15.46 -15.10 -7.41
C PRO A 16 -16.45 -14.08 -6.85
N GLN A 17 -16.08 -12.81 -6.94
CA GLN A 17 -16.97 -11.70 -6.62
C GLN A 17 -17.91 -11.42 -7.79
N TRP A 18 -19.17 -11.11 -7.48
CA TRP A 18 -20.16 -10.80 -8.53
C TRP A 18 -19.90 -9.45 -9.19
N ILE A 19 -19.35 -8.50 -8.43
CA ILE A 19 -18.97 -7.16 -8.87
C ILE A 19 -17.50 -6.94 -8.48
N SER A 20 -16.71 -6.31 -9.35
CA SER A 20 -15.34 -5.91 -9.00
C SER A 20 -15.33 -4.90 -7.85
N LEU A 21 -14.27 -4.87 -7.04
CA LEU A 21 -14.12 -3.89 -5.96
C LEU A 21 -14.32 -2.44 -6.44
N CYS A 22 -13.69 -2.07 -7.57
CA CYS A 22 -13.87 -0.77 -8.21
C CYS A 22 -15.34 -0.46 -8.51
N GLY A 23 -16.03 -1.35 -9.23
CA GLY A 23 -17.45 -1.17 -9.55
C GLY A 23 -18.35 -1.06 -8.32
N HIS A 24 -18.04 -1.78 -7.24
CA HIS A 24 -18.78 -1.67 -5.99
C HIS A 24 -18.56 -0.33 -5.30
N LEU A 25 -17.30 0.06 -5.12
CA LEU A 25 -16.95 1.32 -4.47
C LEU A 25 -17.47 2.54 -5.24
N GLU A 26 -17.36 2.53 -6.57
CA GLU A 26 -17.72 3.68 -7.41
C GLU A 26 -19.19 3.73 -7.81
N ALA A 27 -19.85 2.59 -8.05
CA ALA A 27 -21.22 2.56 -8.56
C ALA A 27 -22.28 2.08 -7.56
N VAL A 28 -21.89 1.28 -6.56
CA VAL A 28 -22.82 0.80 -5.52
C VAL A 28 -22.78 1.71 -4.29
N ILE A 29 -21.57 2.02 -3.81
CA ILE A 29 -21.39 2.95 -2.68
C ILE A 29 -21.39 4.41 -3.15
N GLY A 30 -20.64 4.73 -4.21
CA GLY A 30 -20.72 6.03 -4.90
C GLY A 30 -19.85 7.15 -4.33
N ASN A 31 -19.24 6.96 -3.15
CA ASN A 31 -18.40 7.97 -2.48
C ASN A 31 -16.89 7.72 -2.64
N TYR A 32 -16.51 6.80 -3.52
CA TYR A 32 -15.12 6.40 -3.73
C TYR A 32 -14.71 6.56 -5.19
N LEU A 33 -13.40 6.61 -5.42
CA LEU A 33 -12.76 6.44 -6.72
C LEU A 33 -11.49 5.61 -6.54
N LEU A 34 -11.32 4.58 -7.37
CA LEU A 34 -10.08 3.81 -7.47
C LEU A 34 -9.29 4.25 -8.69
N SER A 35 -8.32 5.14 -8.48
CA SER A 35 -7.44 5.58 -9.58
C SER A 35 -6.55 4.43 -10.03
N GLN A 36 -6.38 4.31 -11.36
CA GLN A 36 -5.65 3.23 -12.05
C GLN A 36 -6.37 1.88 -12.10
N ALA A 37 -7.58 1.74 -11.55
CA ALA A 37 -8.36 0.51 -11.71
C ALA A 37 -8.54 0.14 -13.19
N GLY A 38 -8.20 -1.09 -13.55
CA GLY A 38 -8.23 -1.57 -14.94
C GLY A 38 -6.99 -1.23 -15.76
N ASN A 39 -6.01 -0.49 -15.23
CA ASN A 39 -4.70 -0.34 -15.87
C ASN A 39 -3.87 -1.62 -15.66
N PRO A 40 -3.50 -2.37 -16.72
CA PRO A 40 -2.73 -3.61 -16.59
C PRO A 40 -1.30 -3.41 -16.06
N GLU A 41 -0.79 -2.17 -16.06
CA GLU A 41 0.54 -1.82 -15.53
C GLU A 41 0.51 -1.37 -14.06
N ALA A 42 -0.68 -1.13 -13.51
CA ALA A 42 -0.83 -0.70 -12.13
C ALA A 42 -0.91 -1.89 -11.17
N TYR A 43 -0.05 -1.87 -10.15
CA TYR A 43 -0.04 -2.88 -9.08
C TYR A 43 -0.82 -2.45 -7.85
N TRP A 44 -1.02 -1.15 -7.69
CA TRP A 44 -1.76 -0.55 -6.61
C TRP A 44 -2.71 0.47 -7.18
N TYR A 45 -3.94 0.48 -6.69
CA TYR A 45 -4.94 1.48 -6.98
C TYR A 45 -5.00 2.46 -5.80
N ALA A 46 -4.94 3.75 -6.11
CA ALA A 46 -5.10 4.78 -5.10
C ALA A 46 -6.59 4.94 -4.77
N ILE A 47 -6.91 4.92 -3.48
CA ILE A 47 -8.28 4.99 -2.97
C ILE A 47 -8.56 6.43 -2.60
N TYR A 48 -9.51 7.04 -3.31
CA TYR A 48 -10.03 8.37 -2.97
C TYR A 48 -11.43 8.24 -2.38
N TYR A 49 -11.75 9.09 -1.41
CA TYR A 49 -13.05 9.14 -0.77
C TYR A 49 -13.50 10.57 -0.52
N ASP A 50 -14.78 10.85 -0.80
CA ASP A 50 -15.44 12.10 -0.41
C ASP A 50 -16.92 11.83 -0.09
N SER A 51 -17.28 12.03 1.17
CA SER A 51 -18.65 11.82 1.66
C SER A 51 -19.67 12.82 1.12
N SER A 52 -19.21 13.94 0.54
CA SER A 52 -20.09 14.98 -0.01
C SER A 52 -20.49 14.74 -1.46
N VAL A 53 -19.80 13.83 -2.16
CA VAL A 53 -20.09 13.47 -3.54
C VAL A 53 -21.42 12.72 -3.62
N ASP A 54 -22.28 13.17 -4.53
CA ASP A 54 -23.48 12.43 -4.91
C ASP A 54 -23.11 11.50 -6.08
N GLY A 55 -22.87 10.23 -5.77
CA GLY A 55 -22.35 9.20 -6.70
C GLY A 55 -23.23 8.91 -7.93
N TYR A 56 -24.38 9.58 -8.06
CA TYR A 56 -25.22 9.54 -9.25
C TYR A 56 -24.79 10.51 -10.36
N ASN A 57 -24.14 11.62 -10.03
CA ASN A 57 -23.83 12.70 -10.99
C ASN A 57 -22.39 13.20 -10.94
N GLU A 58 -21.66 12.89 -9.87
CA GLU A 58 -20.32 13.42 -9.60
C GLU A 58 -19.35 12.29 -9.27
N CYS A 59 -18.09 12.47 -9.67
CA CYS A 59 -17.00 11.57 -9.30
C CYS A 59 -16.14 12.23 -8.23
N VAL A 60 -15.56 11.43 -7.34
CA VAL A 60 -14.60 11.94 -6.34
C VAL A 60 -13.40 12.56 -7.03
N GLU A 61 -13.04 13.78 -6.63
CA GLU A 61 -11.88 14.46 -7.17
C GLU A 61 -10.56 13.82 -6.71
N ILE A 62 -9.62 13.64 -7.65
CA ILE A 62 -8.27 13.13 -7.41
C ILE A 62 -7.41 14.23 -6.79
N THR A 63 -7.46 14.34 -5.47
CA THR A 63 -6.67 15.31 -4.69
C THR A 63 -6.04 14.64 -3.48
N ASP A 64 -4.93 15.20 -2.97
CA ASP A 64 -4.27 14.67 -1.75
C ASP A 64 -5.21 14.66 -0.54
N LYS A 65 -6.17 15.60 -0.48
CA LYS A 65 -7.17 15.66 0.59
C LYS A 65 -8.10 14.44 0.58
N ASN A 66 -8.46 13.96 -0.60
CA ASN A 66 -9.40 12.86 -0.76
C ASN A 66 -8.69 11.50 -0.79
N LEU A 67 -7.36 11.46 -0.91
CA LEU A 67 -6.58 10.22 -0.88
C LEU A 67 -6.61 9.63 0.53
N ILE A 68 -7.20 8.44 0.67
CA ILE A 68 -7.34 7.75 1.96
C ILE A 68 -6.50 6.48 2.06
N GLY A 69 -5.95 5.97 0.96
CA GLY A 69 -5.26 4.69 0.98
C GLY A 69 -4.87 4.14 -0.37
N TYR A 70 -4.42 2.90 -0.37
CA TYR A 70 -4.06 2.12 -1.56
C TYR A 70 -4.52 0.69 -1.40
N VAL A 71 -5.08 0.10 -2.46
CA VAL A 71 -5.42 -1.33 -2.52
C VAL A 71 -4.59 -2.00 -3.60
N TYR A 72 -4.14 -3.22 -3.35
CA TYR A 72 -3.39 -3.98 -4.35
C TYR A 72 -4.30 -4.38 -5.51
N CYS A 73 -3.75 -4.54 -6.72
CA CYS A 73 -4.54 -4.69 -7.94
C CYS A 73 -5.41 -5.97 -8.02
N ASP A 74 -5.13 -6.96 -7.16
CA ASP A 74 -5.92 -8.19 -6.99
C ASP A 74 -6.79 -8.17 -5.72
N ASP A 75 -6.96 -6.99 -5.13
CA ASP A 75 -7.80 -6.67 -3.97
C ASP A 75 -7.37 -7.36 -2.65
N ARG A 76 -6.28 -8.14 -2.60
CA ARG A 76 -5.94 -8.94 -1.39
C ARG A 76 -5.49 -8.12 -0.17
N VAL A 77 -4.92 -6.94 -0.37
CA VAL A 77 -4.34 -6.10 0.69
C VAL A 77 -4.68 -4.63 0.42
N ALA A 78 -5.09 -3.91 1.46
CA ALA A 78 -5.31 -2.47 1.42
C ALA A 78 -4.64 -1.75 2.60
N PHE A 79 -3.92 -0.67 2.31
CA PHE A 79 -3.50 0.32 3.28
C PHE A 79 -4.56 1.42 3.35
N VAL A 80 -5.07 1.73 4.53
CA VAL A 80 -6.11 2.76 4.71
C VAL A 80 -5.77 3.60 5.92
N LEU A 81 -5.95 4.92 5.80
CA LEU A 81 -5.84 5.83 6.93
C LEU A 81 -6.78 5.40 8.06
N ASN A 82 -6.28 5.39 9.29
CA ASN A 82 -7.03 4.95 10.48
C ASN A 82 -8.36 5.70 10.66
N SER A 83 -8.44 6.96 10.23
CA SER A 83 -9.68 7.76 10.24
C SER A 83 -10.78 7.26 9.30
N PHE A 84 -10.44 6.45 8.29
CA PHE A 84 -11.37 5.89 7.30
C PHE A 84 -11.46 4.36 7.36
N LEU A 85 -10.61 3.70 8.16
CA LEU A 85 -10.46 2.25 8.18
C LEU A 85 -11.78 1.51 8.49
N GLU A 86 -12.47 1.88 9.57
CA GLU A 86 -13.72 1.23 9.97
C GLU A 86 -14.79 1.34 8.88
N ARG A 87 -14.88 2.51 8.24
CA ARG A 87 -15.80 2.74 7.13
C ARG A 87 -15.45 1.84 5.95
N PHE A 88 -14.19 1.85 5.53
CA PHE A 88 -13.76 1.07 4.37
C PHE A 88 -14.04 -0.42 4.58
N ILE A 89 -13.72 -0.96 5.77
CA ILE A 89 -14.03 -2.36 6.14
C ILE A 89 -15.52 -2.66 6.00
N ASN A 90 -16.40 -1.78 6.48
CA ASN A 90 -17.85 -1.98 6.38
C ASN A 90 -18.33 -1.91 4.93
N ASP A 91 -17.81 -0.97 4.15
CA ASP A 91 -18.17 -0.77 2.75
C ASP A 91 -17.65 -1.91 1.86
N THR A 92 -16.59 -2.62 2.27
CA THR A 92 -15.98 -3.73 1.53
C THR A 92 -16.06 -5.07 2.27
N VAL A 93 -17.03 -5.25 3.17
CA VAL A 93 -17.15 -6.44 4.03
C VAL A 93 -17.27 -7.76 3.26
N ASP A 94 -17.85 -7.72 2.06
CA ASP A 94 -18.01 -8.89 1.19
C ASP A 94 -16.73 -9.24 0.43
N TYR A 95 -15.69 -8.41 0.52
CA TYR A 95 -14.40 -8.60 -0.14
C TYR A 95 -13.37 -9.15 0.85
N ASP A 96 -12.64 -10.16 0.41
CA ASP A 96 -11.61 -10.86 1.18
C ASP A 96 -10.29 -10.06 1.16
N ILE A 97 -10.33 -8.87 1.75
CA ILE A 97 -9.23 -7.91 1.79
C ILE A 97 -8.57 -7.95 3.17
N HIS A 98 -7.24 -7.98 3.20
CA HIS A 98 -6.48 -7.72 4.42
C HIS A 98 -6.23 -6.22 4.59
N TYR A 99 -6.82 -5.64 5.63
CA TYR A 99 -6.74 -4.21 5.90
C TYR A 99 -5.58 -3.88 6.84
N VAL A 100 -4.75 -2.92 6.43
CA VAL A 100 -3.67 -2.36 7.23
C VAL A 100 -3.98 -0.89 7.53
N GLY A 101 -4.32 -0.61 8.79
CA GLY A 101 -4.52 0.74 9.30
C GLY A 101 -3.20 1.49 9.46
N VAL A 102 -3.15 2.73 8.97
CA VAL A 102 -1.97 3.60 9.07
C VAL A 102 -2.35 5.01 9.52
N ASP A 103 -1.44 5.67 10.24
CA ASP A 103 -1.65 7.05 10.70
C ASP A 103 -1.37 8.09 9.61
N SER A 104 -0.51 7.75 8.64
CA SER A 104 -0.13 8.61 7.53
C SER A 104 0.23 7.78 6.30
N LEU A 105 0.06 8.35 5.10
CA LEU A 105 0.53 7.76 3.85
C LEU A 105 1.95 8.24 3.47
N ASP A 106 2.36 9.38 4.02
CA ASP A 106 3.59 10.10 3.67
C ASP A 106 4.70 9.91 4.71
N GLU A 107 4.34 9.79 6.00
CA GLU A 107 5.30 9.61 7.08
C GLU A 107 5.78 8.16 7.17
N GLU A 108 6.97 7.96 7.75
CA GLU A 108 7.56 6.65 7.99
C GLU A 108 6.86 5.94 9.15
N CYS A 109 5.70 5.34 8.87
CA CYS A 109 4.84 4.73 9.88
C CYS A 109 4.70 3.20 9.75
N ILE A 110 5.35 2.59 8.75
CA ILE A 110 5.37 1.14 8.54
C ILE A 110 6.79 0.56 8.60
N GLU A 111 6.87 -0.71 9.01
CA GLU A 111 8.10 -1.51 9.07
C GLU A 111 7.86 -2.92 8.51
N CYS A 112 8.94 -3.61 8.16
CA CYS A 112 8.92 -5.01 7.75
C CYS A 112 10.04 -5.77 8.47
N SER A 113 9.72 -6.32 9.64
CA SER A 113 10.66 -7.07 10.48
C SER A 113 11.23 -8.34 9.80
N ARG A 114 10.46 -8.96 8.89
CA ARG A 114 10.83 -10.19 8.16
C ARG A 114 11.18 -9.95 6.69
N TYR A 115 11.65 -8.76 6.33
CA TYR A 115 11.97 -8.41 4.94
C TYR A 115 12.93 -9.40 4.25
N SER A 116 13.83 -10.03 5.03
CA SER A 116 14.77 -11.05 4.55
C SER A 116 14.07 -12.29 3.98
N ASP A 117 12.89 -12.63 4.48
CA ASP A 117 12.13 -13.81 4.06
C ASP A 117 11.45 -13.60 2.71
N TYR A 118 11.34 -12.34 2.27
CA TYR A 118 10.56 -11.93 1.10
C TYR A 118 11.39 -11.18 0.06
N CYS A 119 12.69 -11.03 0.27
CA CYS A 119 13.59 -10.25 -0.60
C CYS A 119 13.64 -10.79 -2.05
N GLU A 120 13.38 -12.08 -2.25
CA GLU A 120 13.31 -12.72 -3.58
C GLU A 120 11.92 -12.64 -4.22
N HIS A 121 10.87 -12.34 -3.44
CA HIS A 121 9.47 -12.38 -3.88
C HIS A 121 8.81 -11.00 -4.00
N ILE A 122 9.48 -9.94 -3.55
CA ILE A 122 9.03 -8.55 -3.67
C ILE A 122 9.87 -7.86 -4.75
N LEU A 123 9.36 -7.83 -5.98
CA LEU A 123 9.99 -7.11 -7.07
C LEU A 123 9.44 -5.68 -7.13
N PRO A 124 10.23 -4.60 -7.34
CA PRO A 124 11.69 -4.47 -7.34
C PRO A 124 12.29 -3.74 -6.10
N ALA A 125 11.66 -3.77 -4.93
CA ALA A 125 12.14 -2.97 -3.80
C ALA A 125 13.52 -3.45 -3.30
N LEU A 126 14.52 -2.57 -3.40
CA LEU A 126 15.79 -2.76 -2.72
C LEU A 126 15.60 -2.44 -1.24
N TRP A 127 15.98 -3.37 -0.37
CA TRP A 127 15.93 -3.17 1.08
C TRP A 127 17.32 -2.79 1.60
N ILE A 128 17.41 -1.64 2.27
CA ILE A 128 18.64 -1.16 2.93
C ILE A 128 18.28 -0.62 4.30
N ASP A 129 18.75 -1.28 5.35
CA ASP A 129 18.75 -0.71 6.70
C ASP A 129 19.84 0.36 6.75
N ASP A 130 19.44 1.62 6.60
CA ASP A 130 20.36 2.77 6.55
C ASP A 130 20.68 3.37 7.93
N ASP A 131 20.19 2.75 9.01
CA ASP A 131 20.39 3.23 10.37
C ASP A 131 21.88 3.34 10.73
N PHE A 132 22.76 2.58 10.06
CA PHE A 132 24.22 2.67 10.25
C PHE A 132 24.79 4.06 9.90
N LEU A 133 24.07 4.88 9.11
CA LEU A 133 24.45 6.26 8.83
C LEU A 133 24.32 7.17 10.05
N ASN A 134 23.40 6.84 10.96
CA ASN A 134 23.03 7.69 12.09
C ASN A 134 23.32 7.04 13.45
N ASN A 135 23.66 5.75 13.48
CA ASN A 135 23.89 4.99 14.70
C ASN A 135 25.33 4.50 14.79
N GLU A 136 26.14 5.19 15.60
CA GLU A 136 27.55 4.88 15.84
C GLU A 136 27.81 3.48 16.44
N LYS A 137 26.76 2.78 16.92
CA LYS A 137 26.88 1.42 17.45
C LYS A 137 26.78 0.34 16.36
N LEU A 138 26.33 0.69 15.17
CA LEU A 138 26.23 -0.25 14.05
C LEU A 138 27.53 -0.22 13.24
N GLU A 139 27.89 -1.37 12.68
CA GLU A 139 29.00 -1.45 11.73
C GLU A 139 28.61 -0.70 10.45
N PHE A 140 29.52 0.14 9.96
CA PHE A 140 29.28 0.92 8.75
C PHE A 140 29.35 0.00 7.52
N ASP A 141 28.26 -0.09 6.77
CA ASP A 141 28.18 -0.88 5.55
C ASP A 141 28.53 -0.01 4.32
N TYR A 142 29.77 -0.15 3.84
CA TYR A 142 30.28 0.61 2.71
C TYR A 142 29.58 0.26 1.39
N GLU A 143 29.18 -1.00 1.19
CA GLU A 143 28.51 -1.42 -0.04
C GLU A 143 27.11 -0.81 -0.13
N LYS A 144 26.38 -0.84 0.99
CA LYS A 144 25.06 -0.19 1.08
C LYS A 144 25.16 1.32 0.98
N PHE A 145 26.19 1.93 1.59
CA PHE A 145 26.43 3.36 1.46
C PHE A 145 26.66 3.77 0.00
N GLU A 146 27.45 3.03 -0.78
CA GLU A 146 27.68 3.33 -2.20
C GLU A 146 26.37 3.29 -3.00
N LEU A 147 25.48 2.34 -2.71
CA LEU A 147 24.14 2.30 -3.32
C LEU A 147 23.28 3.52 -2.95
N ILE A 148 23.34 3.97 -1.70
CA ILE A 148 22.63 5.16 -1.24
C ILE A 148 23.20 6.43 -1.91
N ASP A 149 24.52 6.58 -1.93
CA ASP A 149 25.22 7.76 -2.48
C ASP A 149 25.02 7.90 -3.99
N THR A 150 24.93 6.77 -4.72
CA THR A 150 24.57 6.74 -6.14
C THR A 150 23.09 7.06 -6.41
N GLY A 151 22.28 7.23 -5.36
CA GLY A 151 20.89 7.64 -5.45
C GLY A 151 19.91 6.52 -5.78
N VAL A 152 20.31 5.26 -5.57
CA VAL A 152 19.43 4.10 -5.76
C VAL A 152 18.22 4.23 -4.84
N LYS A 153 17.02 3.92 -5.35
CA LYS A 153 15.80 3.93 -4.55
C LYS A 153 15.70 2.65 -3.74
N TYR A 154 15.44 2.79 -2.44
CA TYR A 154 15.32 1.68 -1.50
C TYR A 154 14.19 1.94 -0.49
N LEU A 155 13.89 0.91 0.29
CA LEU A 155 13.08 0.97 1.51
C LEU A 155 13.97 0.60 2.69
N ASN A 156 13.92 1.38 3.77
CA ASN A 156 14.51 0.94 5.03
C ASN A 156 13.52 -0.04 5.70
N PRO A 157 13.88 -1.30 5.98
CA PRO A 157 12.96 -2.27 6.55
C PRO A 157 12.42 -1.90 7.94
N LYS A 158 13.03 -0.96 8.67
CA LYS A 158 12.59 -0.53 10.00
C LYS A 158 11.66 0.68 9.98
N HIS A 159 11.68 1.46 8.91
CA HIS A 159 10.86 2.67 8.80
C HIS A 159 10.74 3.08 7.34
N PHE A 160 9.51 3.16 6.85
CA PHE A 160 9.20 3.65 5.51
C PHE A 160 7.74 4.11 5.47
N SER A 161 7.37 4.88 4.44
CA SER A 161 6.00 5.33 4.24
C SER A 161 5.23 4.41 3.30
N VAL A 162 3.89 4.45 3.40
CA VAL A 162 3.01 3.70 2.48
C VAL A 162 3.25 4.14 1.04
N LYS A 163 3.41 5.44 0.76
CA LYS A 163 3.70 5.94 -0.59
C LYS A 163 4.99 5.39 -1.15
N SER A 164 6.06 5.32 -0.34
CA SER A 164 7.31 4.69 -0.76
C SER A 164 7.11 3.19 -1.03
N PHE A 165 6.39 2.50 -0.14
CA PHE A 165 6.09 1.09 -0.31
C PHE A 165 5.33 0.81 -1.61
N VAL A 166 4.19 1.47 -1.83
CA VAL A 166 3.34 1.32 -3.02
C VAL A 166 4.10 1.61 -4.31
N LYS A 167 5.03 2.57 -4.28
CA LYS A 167 5.84 2.94 -5.44
C LYS A 167 6.87 1.87 -5.81
N TYR A 168 7.44 1.16 -4.83
CA TYR A 168 8.59 0.27 -5.04
C TYR A 168 8.29 -1.21 -4.84
N CYS A 169 7.17 -1.57 -4.19
CA CYS A 169 6.83 -2.94 -3.86
C CYS A 169 5.68 -3.47 -4.70
N ARG A 170 5.83 -4.72 -5.13
CA ARG A 170 4.81 -5.50 -5.82
C ARG A 170 4.88 -6.91 -5.25
N PHE A 171 3.73 -7.52 -5.04
CA PHE A 171 3.68 -8.95 -4.73
C PHE A 171 4.02 -9.76 -5.99
N SER A 172 4.59 -10.95 -5.78
CA SER A 172 4.73 -11.93 -6.85
C SER A 172 3.35 -12.30 -7.39
N LYS A 173 3.27 -12.48 -8.71
CA LYS A 173 2.15 -13.22 -9.31
C LYS A 173 2.32 -14.67 -8.85
N GLU A 174 1.31 -15.22 -8.17
CA GLU A 174 1.22 -16.66 -7.91
C GLU A 174 1.24 -17.45 -9.23
#